data_AF-A0A660UWM1-F1
#
_entry.id   AF-A0A660UWM1-F1
#
_cell.length_a   1.000
_cell.length_b   1.000
_cell.length_c   1.000
_cell.angle_alpha   90.00
_cell.angle_beta   90.00
_cell.angle_gamma   90.00
#
_symmetry.space_group_name_H-M   'P 1'
#
loop_
_entity.id
_entity.type
_entity.pdbx_description
1 polymer ?
#
loop_
_entity_poly.entity_id
_entity_poly.type
_entity_poly.pdbx_seq_one_letter_code
_entity_poly.pdbx_strand_id
1 'polypeptide(L)'
;MKKEAVARLCKQAYKQDGCLTVAELAIMLKISAVTVCKYIHEWELEHKTVLPRRGSIHDIGPTLTHKKIILHKLFIEQKSVQQTSRETYHSLQAIQRYISTFRQVMLCMQKGMSTEQIAFATGRTKRLIKEYEQIIEEYKKGNYNMKQLLGSEVHIEDDIESWTIEYAEKTEHHNN
;
A
#
# COMPACT_ATOMS: atom_id res chain seq x y z
N MET A 1 -3.87 24.90 -1.81
CA MET A 1 -3.21 25.20 -0.50
C MET A 1 -3.43 24.12 0.56
N LYS A 2 -4.66 23.71 0.90
CA LYS A 2 -4.89 22.75 2.01
C LYS A 2 -4.49 21.29 1.71
N LYS A 3 -4.63 20.81 0.46
CA LYS A 3 -4.15 19.47 0.04
C LYS A 3 -2.65 19.29 0.29
N GLU A 4 -1.83 20.23 -0.21
CA GLU A 4 -0.39 20.23 0.05
C GLU A 4 -0.04 20.40 1.53
N ALA A 5 -0.87 21.10 2.31
CA ALA A 5 -0.66 21.23 3.75
C ALA A 5 -0.85 19.88 4.46
N VAL A 6 -1.85 19.07 4.08
CA VAL A 6 -2.03 17.70 4.60
C VAL A 6 -0.78 16.87 4.33
N ALA A 7 -0.31 16.84 3.08
CA ALA A 7 0.87 16.08 2.70
C ALA A 7 2.13 16.52 3.47
N ARG A 8 2.33 17.83 3.60
CA ARG A 8 3.46 18.40 4.34
C ARG A 8 3.42 18.01 5.82
N LEU A 9 2.25 18.10 6.48
CA LEU A 9 2.10 17.75 7.89
C LEU A 9 2.42 16.27 8.14
N CYS A 10 1.89 15.36 7.31
CA CYS A 10 2.22 13.93 7.41
C CYS A 10 3.73 13.68 7.31
N LYS A 11 4.39 14.26 6.30
CA LYS A 11 5.83 14.08 6.07
C LYS A 11 6.68 14.71 7.19
N GLN A 12 6.27 15.87 7.72
CA GLN A 12 6.98 16.54 8.81
C GLN A 12 6.84 15.79 10.14
N ALA A 13 5.66 15.25 10.44
CA ALA A 13 5.47 14.40 11.60
C ALA A 13 6.36 13.16 11.52
N TYR A 14 6.36 12.50 10.35
CA TYR A 14 7.18 11.31 10.13
C TYR A 14 8.69 11.56 10.26
N LYS A 15 9.17 12.72 9.79
CA LYS A 15 10.58 13.13 9.97
C LYS A 15 10.99 13.37 11.43
N GLN A 16 10.02 13.48 12.33
CA GLN A 16 10.21 13.68 13.77
C GLN A 16 9.76 12.44 14.55
N ASP A 17 9.84 11.26 13.91
CA ASP A 17 9.48 9.96 14.50
C ASP A 17 8.05 9.89 15.05
N GLY A 18 7.15 10.69 14.48
CA GLY A 18 5.74 10.73 14.82
C GLY A 18 4.85 10.45 13.60
N CYS A 19 3.58 10.15 13.83
CA CYS A 19 2.63 10.00 12.74
C CYS A 19 1.24 10.50 13.13
N LEU A 20 0.61 11.25 12.23
CA LEU A 20 -0.69 11.87 12.48
C LEU A 20 -1.84 10.97 12.00
N THR A 21 -2.93 11.00 12.74
CA THR A 21 -4.22 10.45 12.36
C THR A 21 -4.98 11.45 11.48
N VAL A 22 -6.00 10.95 10.76
CA VAL A 22 -6.90 11.81 9.97
C VAL A 22 -7.63 12.82 10.87
N ALA A 23 -7.96 12.42 12.11
CA ALA A 23 -8.65 13.28 13.07
C ALA A 23 -7.76 14.46 13.52
N GLU A 24 -6.49 14.22 13.85
CA GLU A 24 -5.55 15.28 14.22
C GLU A 24 -5.33 16.25 13.06
N LEU A 25 -5.13 15.75 11.83
CA LEU A 25 -5.01 16.58 10.64
C LEU A 25 -6.25 17.46 10.41
N ALA A 26 -7.44 16.90 10.65
CA ALA A 26 -8.72 17.63 10.52
C ALA A 26 -8.80 18.79 11.52
N ILE A 27 -8.42 18.54 12.78
CA ILE A 27 -8.37 19.56 13.85
C ILE A 27 -7.36 20.65 13.50
N MET A 28 -6.11 20.28 13.16
CA MET A 28 -5.03 21.23 12.85
C MET A 28 -5.36 22.15 11.67
N LEU A 29 -6.02 21.62 10.63
CA LEU A 29 -6.34 22.35 9.40
C LEU A 29 -7.72 23.00 9.40
N LYS A 30 -8.48 22.80 10.50
CA LYS A 30 -9.87 23.25 10.67
C LYS A 30 -10.74 22.86 9.47
N ILE A 31 -10.74 21.57 9.13
CA ILE A 31 -11.53 20.96 8.05
C ILE A 31 -12.11 19.62 8.51
N SER A 32 -13.08 19.09 7.77
CA SER A 32 -13.66 17.78 8.09
C SER A 32 -12.67 16.63 7.83
N ALA A 33 -12.78 15.55 8.60
CA ALA A 33 -12.02 14.31 8.35
C ALA A 33 -12.26 13.75 6.94
N VAL A 34 -13.48 13.89 6.43
CA VAL A 34 -13.84 13.50 5.05
C VAL A 34 -13.01 14.29 4.02
N THR A 35 -12.86 15.59 4.23
CA THR A 35 -12.03 16.46 3.37
C THR A 35 -10.55 16.07 3.45
N VAL A 36 -10.04 15.74 4.65
CA VAL A 36 -8.67 15.24 4.81
C VAL A 36 -8.47 13.95 4.02
N CYS A 37 -9.36 12.97 4.15
CA CYS A 37 -9.29 11.72 3.39
C CYS A 37 -9.30 11.96 1.89
N LYS A 38 -10.17 12.86 1.41
CA LYS A 38 -10.21 13.25 -0.01
C LYS A 38 -8.87 13.84 -0.46
N TYR A 39 -8.29 14.76 0.30
CA TYR A 39 -7.00 15.36 -0.02
C TYR A 39 -5.85 14.37 0.02
N ILE A 40 -5.83 13.45 0.99
CA ILE A 40 -4.86 12.35 1.04
C ILE A 40 -4.96 11.53 -0.25
N HIS A 41 -6.17 11.07 -0.59
CA HIS A 41 -6.39 10.23 -1.76
C HIS A 41 -5.98 10.92 -3.07
N GLU A 42 -6.40 12.16 -3.29
CA GLU A 42 -6.02 12.95 -4.47
C GLU A 42 -4.51 13.14 -4.55
N TRP A 43 -3.88 13.53 -3.44
CA TRP A 43 -2.44 13.76 -3.41
C TRP A 43 -1.64 12.47 -3.66
N GLU A 44 -2.03 11.36 -3.05
CA GLU A 44 -1.37 10.05 -3.22
C GLU A 44 -1.45 9.54 -4.66
N LEU A 45 -2.61 9.74 -5.33
CA LEU A 45 -2.79 9.39 -6.73
C LEU A 45 -1.93 10.25 -7.66
N GLU A 46 -1.91 11.57 -7.45
CA GLU A 46 -1.13 12.51 -8.25
C GLU A 46 0.37 12.22 -8.16
N HIS A 47 0.86 11.89 -6.97
CA HIS A 47 2.29 11.69 -6.72
C HIS A 47 2.72 10.22 -6.78
N LYS A 48 1.78 9.29 -6.99
CA LYS A 48 2.02 7.83 -7.01
C LYS A 48 2.83 7.35 -5.80
N THR A 49 2.52 7.89 -4.63
CA THR A 49 3.16 7.60 -3.34
C THR A 49 2.12 7.63 -2.24
N VAL A 50 2.41 6.98 -1.11
CA VAL A 50 1.52 6.96 0.06
C VAL A 50 2.04 7.98 1.07
N LEU A 51 1.15 8.68 1.77
CA LEU A 51 1.55 9.60 2.84
C LEU A 51 1.83 8.82 4.14
N PRO A 52 2.92 9.15 4.86
CA PRO A 52 3.21 8.53 6.15
C PRO A 52 2.27 9.11 7.23
N ARG A 53 1.22 8.36 7.54
CA ARG A 53 0.19 8.68 8.53
C ARG A 53 -0.02 7.47 9.44
N ARG A 54 -0.64 7.65 10.61
CA ARG A 54 -0.84 6.55 11.57
C ARG A 54 -1.42 5.29 10.91
N GLY A 55 -2.43 5.45 10.05
CA GLY A 55 -3.05 4.31 9.37
C GLY A 55 -2.22 3.65 8.26
N SER A 56 -1.25 4.34 7.65
CA SER A 56 -0.36 3.71 6.65
C SER A 56 0.86 3.07 7.33
N ILE A 57 1.48 3.77 8.28
CA ILE A 57 2.66 3.30 9.03
C ILE A 57 2.35 2.03 9.83
N HIS A 58 1.23 2.01 10.55
CA HIS A 58 0.84 0.85 11.36
C HIS A 58 -0.10 -0.11 10.61
N ASP A 59 -0.32 0.11 9.31
CA ASP A 59 -1.27 -0.66 8.49
C ASP A 59 -2.69 -0.77 9.11
N ILE A 60 -3.09 0.25 9.87
CA ILE A 60 -4.41 0.37 10.50
C ILE A 60 -5.39 0.90 9.45
N GLY A 61 -5.84 0.01 8.57
CA GLY A 61 -7.06 0.21 7.79
C GLY A 61 -6.99 -0.21 6.32
N PRO A 62 -8.14 -0.61 5.74
CA PRO A 62 -8.20 -1.04 4.35
C PRO A 62 -8.16 0.17 3.42
N THR A 63 -7.01 0.43 2.80
CA THR A 63 -6.92 1.44 1.73
C THR A 63 -6.59 0.76 0.40
N LEU A 64 -7.54 0.74 -0.54
CA LEU A 64 -7.35 0.19 -1.89
C LEU A 64 -6.20 0.91 -2.63
N THR A 65 -6.09 2.22 -2.44
CA THR A 65 -5.06 3.08 -3.04
C THR A 65 -3.64 2.60 -2.72
N HIS A 66 -3.35 2.23 -1.46
CA HIS A 66 -2.02 1.76 -1.07
C HIS A 66 -1.62 0.50 -1.86
N LYS A 67 -2.54 -0.48 -1.91
CA LYS A 67 -2.33 -1.76 -2.62
C LYS A 67 -2.04 -1.52 -4.09
N LYS A 68 -2.84 -0.67 -4.73
CA LYS A 68 -2.70 -0.34 -6.16
C LYS A 68 -1.36 0.34 -6.45
N ILE A 69 -0.95 1.33 -5.63
CA ILE A 69 0.33 2.03 -5.80
C ILE A 69 1.50 1.04 -5.61
N ILE A 70 1.47 0.23 -4.56
CA ILE A 70 2.52 -0.76 -4.26
C ILE A 70 2.64 -1.78 -5.39
N LEU A 71 1.53 -2.41 -5.79
CA LEU A 71 1.54 -3.40 -6.88
C LEU A 71 1.99 -2.78 -8.21
N HIS A 72 1.59 -1.55 -8.51
CA HIS A 72 2.03 -0.86 -9.72
C HIS A 72 3.55 -0.66 -9.73
N LYS A 73 4.13 -0.20 -8.60
CA LYS A 73 5.58 -0.02 -8.47
C LYS A 73 6.35 -1.33 -8.67
N LEU A 74 5.87 -2.42 -8.08
CA LEU A 74 6.57 -3.70 -8.11
C LEU A 74 6.46 -4.40 -9.47
N PHE A 75 5.27 -4.42 -10.06
CA PHE A 75 4.96 -5.28 -11.20
C PHE A 75 4.94 -4.55 -12.55
N ILE A 76 4.81 -3.22 -12.52
CA ILE A 76 4.74 -2.39 -13.74
C ILE A 76 6.01 -1.54 -13.87
N GLU A 77 6.41 -0.87 -12.78
CA GLU A 77 7.65 -0.08 -12.75
C GLU A 77 8.89 -0.95 -12.45
N GLN A 78 8.69 -2.23 -12.10
CA GLN A 78 9.76 -3.21 -11.79
C GLN A 78 10.73 -2.73 -10.70
N LYS A 79 10.23 -1.95 -9.74
CA LYS A 79 11.01 -1.47 -8.59
C LYS A 79 11.29 -2.59 -7.60
N SER A 80 12.40 -2.47 -6.87
CA SER A 80 12.70 -3.38 -5.77
C SER A 80 11.66 -3.27 -4.64
N VAL A 81 11.56 -4.31 -3.82
CA VAL A 81 10.71 -4.30 -2.61
C VAL A 81 11.16 -3.16 -1.68
N GLN A 82 12.48 -2.98 -1.52
CA GLN A 82 13.06 -1.94 -0.67
C GLN A 82 12.78 -0.53 -1.21
N GLN A 83 12.92 -0.31 -2.52
CA GLN A 83 12.57 0.97 -3.12
C GLN A 83 11.08 1.26 -2.94
N THR A 84 10.23 0.27 -3.17
CA THR A 84 8.78 0.41 -2.97
C THR A 84 8.43 0.70 -1.52
N SER A 85 9.11 0.06 -0.56
CA SER A 85 8.99 0.33 0.86
C SER A 85 9.32 1.78 1.19
N ARG A 86 10.49 2.27 0.74
CA ARG A 86 10.94 3.66 0.95
C ARG A 86 9.95 4.67 0.34
N GLU A 87 9.47 4.41 -0.87
CA GLU A 87 8.56 5.30 -1.58
C GLU A 87 7.12 5.29 -1.06
N THR A 88 6.72 4.26 -0.32
CA THR A 88 5.33 4.10 0.18
C THR A 88 5.23 4.08 1.69
N TYR A 89 6.34 4.17 2.43
CA TYR A 89 6.41 4.13 3.89
C TYR A 89 5.78 2.85 4.49
N HIS A 90 5.75 1.75 3.74
CA HIS A 90 5.24 0.47 4.20
C HIS A 90 6.38 -0.47 4.59
N SER A 91 6.13 -1.32 5.58
CA SER A 91 7.07 -2.38 5.96
C SER A 91 7.17 -3.45 4.86
N LEU A 92 8.30 -4.17 4.81
CA LEU A 92 8.44 -5.30 3.88
C LEU A 92 7.39 -6.36 4.16
N GLN A 93 7.03 -6.58 5.42
CA GLN A 93 5.98 -7.54 5.80
C GLN A 93 4.63 -7.13 5.21
N ALA A 94 4.30 -5.83 5.21
CA ALA A 94 3.09 -5.33 4.59
C ALA A 94 3.12 -5.50 3.06
N ILE A 95 4.24 -5.16 2.43
CA ILE A 95 4.42 -5.36 0.99
C ILE A 95 4.32 -6.83 0.60
N GLN A 96 4.95 -7.73 1.35
CA GLN A 96 4.91 -9.17 1.13
C GLN A 96 3.48 -9.71 1.22
N ARG A 97 2.69 -9.24 2.18
CA ARG A 97 1.26 -9.59 2.29
C ARG A 97 0.47 -9.12 1.07
N TYR A 98 0.79 -7.94 0.52
CA TYR A 98 0.15 -7.45 -0.70
C TYR A 98 0.52 -8.28 -1.92
N ILE A 99 1.80 -8.63 -2.09
CA ILE A 99 2.30 -9.50 -3.16
C ILE A 99 1.65 -10.88 -3.08
N SER A 100 1.67 -11.51 -1.90
CA SER A 100 1.17 -12.88 -1.71
C SER A 100 -0.32 -12.96 -2.02
N THR A 101 -1.11 -12.00 -1.51
CA THR A 101 -2.56 -11.98 -1.72
C THR A 101 -2.89 -11.71 -3.19
N PHE A 102 -2.19 -10.78 -3.84
CA PHE A 102 -2.36 -10.50 -5.28
C PHE A 102 -2.12 -11.75 -6.13
N ARG A 103 -1.00 -12.47 -5.90
CA ARG A 103 -0.67 -13.70 -6.63
C ARG A 103 -1.69 -14.81 -6.39
N GLN A 104 -2.13 -15.01 -5.14
CA GLN A 104 -3.16 -15.99 -4.81
C GLN A 104 -4.47 -15.71 -5.52
N VAL A 105 -4.97 -14.48 -5.47
CA VAL A 105 -6.21 -14.09 -6.16
C VAL A 105 -6.10 -14.29 -7.66
N MET A 106 -4.98 -13.84 -8.26
CA MET A 106 -4.74 -13.99 -9.69
C MET A 106 -4.71 -15.47 -10.13
N LEU A 107 -4.05 -16.35 -9.36
CA LEU A 107 -4.02 -17.78 -9.63
C LEU A 107 -5.41 -18.42 -9.52
N CYS A 108 -6.19 -18.05 -8.50
CA CYS A 108 -7.54 -18.59 -8.35
C CYS A 108 -8.49 -18.10 -9.45
N MET A 109 -8.37 -16.84 -9.89
CA MET A 109 -9.11 -16.32 -11.04
C MET A 109 -8.78 -17.08 -12.33
N GLN A 110 -7.50 -17.43 -12.55
CA GLN A 110 -7.11 -18.25 -13.71
C GLN A 110 -7.70 -19.66 -13.68
N LYS A 111 -7.95 -20.20 -12.50
CA LYS A 111 -8.65 -21.49 -12.30
C LYS A 111 -10.17 -21.38 -12.43
N GLY A 112 -10.71 -20.20 -12.74
CA GLY A 112 -12.15 -19.98 -12.90
C GLY A 112 -12.93 -19.98 -11.58
N MET A 113 -12.27 -19.75 -10.44
CA MET A 113 -12.94 -19.70 -9.13
C MET A 113 -13.76 -18.42 -8.97
N SER A 114 -14.91 -18.51 -8.31
CA SER A 114 -15.72 -17.34 -7.93
C SER A 114 -15.13 -16.56 -6.76
N THR A 115 -15.51 -15.28 -6.58
CA THR A 115 -15.06 -14.44 -5.45
C THR A 115 -15.27 -15.14 -4.09
N GLU A 116 -16.38 -15.86 -3.90
CA GLU A 116 -16.67 -16.69 -2.72
C GLU A 116 -15.63 -17.79 -2.51
N GLN A 117 -15.31 -18.54 -3.56
CA GLN A 117 -14.35 -19.64 -3.50
C GLN A 117 -12.94 -19.12 -3.25
N ILE A 118 -12.57 -17.98 -3.85
CA ILE A 118 -11.29 -17.32 -3.62
C ILE A 118 -11.18 -16.85 -2.16
N ALA A 119 -12.21 -16.20 -1.64
CA ALA A 119 -12.26 -15.73 -0.25
C ALA A 119 -12.08 -16.90 0.73
N PHE A 120 -12.76 -18.01 0.48
CA PHE A 120 -12.64 -19.24 1.25
C PHE A 120 -11.21 -19.83 1.17
N ALA A 121 -10.68 -20.00 -0.03
CA ALA A 121 -9.38 -20.63 -0.26
C ALA A 121 -8.19 -19.81 0.29
N THR A 122 -8.31 -18.48 0.31
CA THR A 122 -7.25 -17.58 0.77
C THR A 122 -7.40 -17.15 2.24
N GLY A 123 -8.52 -17.50 2.89
CA GLY A 123 -8.83 -17.03 4.24
C GLY A 123 -8.96 -15.50 4.33
N ARG A 124 -9.48 -14.87 3.28
CA ARG A 124 -9.64 -13.41 3.17
C ARG A 124 -11.12 -13.02 3.04
N THR A 125 -11.44 -11.79 3.39
CA THR A 125 -12.82 -11.28 3.26
C THR A 125 -13.17 -11.10 1.78
N LYS A 126 -14.45 -11.34 1.43
CA LYS A 126 -14.96 -11.10 0.06
C LYS A 126 -14.68 -9.68 -0.42
N ARG A 127 -14.78 -8.70 0.49
CA ARG A 127 -14.46 -7.29 0.19
C ARG A 127 -13.01 -7.14 -0.29
N LEU A 128 -12.06 -7.74 0.43
CA LEU A 128 -10.64 -7.68 0.05
C LEU A 128 -10.39 -8.38 -1.28
N ILE A 129 -11.04 -9.53 -1.53
CA ILE A 129 -10.93 -10.21 -2.82
C ILE A 129 -11.40 -9.32 -3.97
N LYS A 130 -12.56 -8.68 -3.83
CA LYS A 130 -13.08 -7.75 -4.85
C LYS A 130 -12.12 -6.58 -5.13
N GLU A 131 -11.46 -6.06 -4.09
CA GLU A 131 -10.43 -5.03 -4.24
C GLU A 131 -9.26 -5.52 -5.12
N TYR A 132 -8.80 -6.77 -4.95
CA TYR A 132 -7.75 -7.35 -5.79
C TYR A 132 -8.22 -7.72 -7.19
N GLU A 133 -9.43 -8.28 -7.33
CA GLU A 133 -10.05 -8.55 -8.63
C GLU A 133 -10.12 -7.27 -9.46
N GLN A 134 -10.51 -6.15 -8.85
CA GLN A 134 -10.54 -4.85 -9.53
C GLN A 134 -9.16 -4.44 -10.06
N ILE A 135 -8.10 -4.57 -9.25
CA ILE A 135 -6.73 -4.24 -9.69
C ILE A 135 -6.30 -5.14 -10.86
N ILE A 136 -6.60 -6.43 -10.78
CA ILE A 136 -6.27 -7.42 -11.82
C ILE A 136 -7.00 -7.09 -13.13
N GLU A 137 -8.30 -6.79 -13.06
CA GLU A 137 -9.08 -6.41 -14.25
C GLU A 137 -8.62 -5.08 -14.86
N GLU A 138 -8.20 -4.11 -14.04
CA GLU A 138 -7.56 -2.89 -14.53
C GLU A 138 -6.26 -3.20 -15.29
N TYR A 139 -5.44 -4.12 -14.80
CA TYR A 139 -4.22 -4.53 -15.49
C TYR A 139 -4.50 -5.30 -16.79
N LYS A 140 -5.52 -6.17 -16.82
CA LYS A 140 -5.95 -6.82 -18.07
C LYS A 140 -6.38 -5.79 -19.11
N LYS A 141 -7.17 -4.80 -18.72
CA LYS A 141 -7.63 -3.70 -19.62
C LYS A 141 -6.47 -2.84 -20.12
N GLY A 142 -5.42 -2.69 -19.32
CA GLY A 142 -4.18 -2.01 -19.71
C GLY A 142 -3.26 -2.82 -20.64
N ASN A 143 -3.68 -4.01 -21.09
CA ASN A 143 -2.90 -4.95 -21.89
C ASN A 143 -1.59 -5.41 -21.23
N TYR A 144 -1.51 -5.41 -19.89
CA TYR A 144 -0.36 -5.96 -19.19
C TYR A 144 -0.34 -7.49 -19.28
N ASN A 145 0.85 -8.07 -19.47
CA ASN A 145 1.00 -9.52 -19.60
C ASN A 145 0.84 -10.22 -18.25
N MET A 146 -0.38 -10.67 -17.95
CA MET A 146 -0.70 -11.32 -16.68
C MET A 146 0.09 -12.63 -16.42
N LYS A 147 0.50 -13.37 -17.47
CA LYS A 147 1.33 -14.57 -17.30
C LYS A 147 2.74 -14.19 -16.85
N GLN A 148 3.28 -13.12 -17.41
CA GLN A 148 4.56 -12.56 -16.99
C GLN A 148 4.49 -12.05 -15.54
N LEU A 149 3.38 -11.44 -15.12
CA LEU A 149 3.19 -10.97 -13.73
C LEU A 149 3.13 -12.09 -12.69
N LEU A 150 2.66 -13.28 -13.08
CA LEU A 150 2.69 -14.48 -12.22
C LEU A 150 4.10 -15.07 -12.12
N GLY A 151 4.82 -15.10 -13.23
CA GLY A 151 6.16 -15.66 -13.33
C GLY A 151 7.28 -14.71 -12.95
N SER A 152 7.01 -13.41 -12.80
CA SER A 152 8.02 -12.43 -12.41
C SER A 152 8.33 -12.56 -10.93
N GLU A 153 9.60 -12.84 -10.63
CA GLU A 153 10.14 -12.65 -9.30
C GLU A 153 10.23 -11.14 -9.02
N VAL A 154 9.79 -10.73 -7.84
CA VAL A 154 9.94 -9.34 -7.42
C VAL A 154 11.39 -9.17 -7.00
N HIS A 155 12.06 -8.15 -7.53
CA HIS A 155 13.45 -7.92 -7.21
C HIS A 155 13.61 -7.52 -5.73
N ILE A 156 14.43 -8.26 -5.00
CA ILE A 156 14.79 -8.00 -3.61
C ILE A 156 16.27 -7.63 -3.61
N GLU A 157 16.63 -6.45 -3.10
CA GLU A 157 18.04 -6.05 -2.91
C GLU A 157 18.73 -6.99 -1.91
N ASP A 158 20.02 -7.28 -2.12
CA ASP A 158 20.77 -8.33 -1.39
C ASP A 158 20.98 -8.04 0.12
N ASP A 159 20.83 -6.79 0.56
CA ASP A 159 21.08 -6.34 1.95
C ASP A 159 19.79 -6.24 2.80
N ILE A 160 19.14 -7.38 3.02
CA ILE A 160 17.88 -7.45 3.79
C ILE A 160 18.12 -7.32 5.31
N GLU A 161 19.24 -7.80 5.82
CA GLU A 161 19.54 -7.85 7.27
C GLU A 161 19.76 -6.46 7.86
N SER A 162 20.61 -5.64 7.24
CA SER A 162 20.87 -4.26 7.65
C SER A 162 19.58 -3.43 7.71
N TRP A 163 18.72 -3.63 6.72
CA TRP A 163 17.46 -2.89 6.59
C TRP A 163 16.37 -3.34 7.56
N THR A 164 16.27 -4.65 7.83
CA THR A 164 15.28 -5.17 8.78
C THR A 164 15.55 -4.62 10.18
N ILE A 165 16.82 -4.45 10.53
CA ILE A 165 17.26 -3.82 11.78
C ILE A 165 16.88 -2.33 11.79
N GLU A 166 17.26 -1.55 10.78
CA GLU A 166 16.97 -0.10 10.71
C GLU A 166 15.46 0.21 10.74
N TYR A 167 14.65 -0.62 10.06
CA TYR A 167 13.20 -0.43 10.01
C TYR A 167 12.51 -0.92 11.29
N ALA A 168 12.98 -2.00 11.91
CA ALA A 168 12.48 -2.44 13.21
C ALA A 168 12.74 -1.37 14.28
N GLU A 169 13.95 -0.81 14.34
CA GLU A 169 14.30 0.29 15.25
C GLU A 169 13.38 1.50 15.04
N LYS A 170 13.13 1.90 13.79
CA LYS A 170 12.22 3.01 13.48
C LYS A 170 10.78 2.71 13.86
N THR A 171 10.27 1.51 13.63
CA THR A 171 8.86 1.17 13.90
C THR A 171 8.56 0.84 15.37
N GLU A 172 9.52 0.30 16.13
CA GLU A 172 9.34 0.02 17.57
C GLU A 172 9.19 1.30 18.39
N HIS A 173 9.88 2.38 18.02
CA HIS A 173 9.66 3.71 18.61
C HIS A 173 8.24 4.27 18.38
N HIS A 174 7.49 3.76 17.39
CA HIS A 174 6.13 4.22 17.08
C HIS A 174 5.02 3.42 17.81
N ASN A 175 5.38 2.36 18.55
CA ASN A 175 4.43 1.52 19.30
C ASN A 175 4.32 1.88 20.80
N ASN A 176 5.11 2.84 21.30
CA ASN A 176 4.98 3.42 22.64
C ASN A 176 4.20 4.74 22.62
#